data_AF-A0A1Q7EWI0-F1
#
_entry.id   AF-A0A1Q7EWI0-F1
#
_cell.length_a   1.000
_cell.length_b   1.000
_cell.length_c   1.000
_cell.angle_alpha   90.00
_cell.angle_beta   90.00
_cell.angle_gamma   90.00
#
_symmetry.space_group_name_H-M   'P 1'
#
loop_
_entity.id
_entity.type
_entity.pdbx_description
1 polymer ?
#
loop_
_entity_poly.entity_id
_entity_poly.type
_entity_poly.pdbx_seq_one_letter_code
_entity_poly.pdbx_strand_id
1 'polypeptide(L)'
;MPIWVVVDGDDAFVRTYRGKTSRWYRELLAGPGALVLNGKRVPVRAVPATDPGSIKRTSDGYRKKYRKSGSLDAMLRRSVLPTTLRLEPA
;
A
#
# COMPACT_ATOMS: atom_id res chain seq x y z
N MET A 1 0.53 -3.52 -12.84
CA MET A 1 -0.86 -3.24 -12.39
C MET A 1 -0.89 -1.92 -11.64
N PRO A 2 -1.91 -1.06 -11.80
CA PRO A 2 -2.03 0.16 -11.01
C PRO A 2 -2.31 -0.17 -9.53
N ILE A 3 -1.57 0.46 -8.63
CA ILE A 3 -1.71 0.29 -7.17
C ILE A 3 -1.92 1.68 -6.57
N TRP A 4 -2.79 1.77 -5.57
CA TRP A 4 -2.97 3.01 -4.83
C TRP A 4 -1.86 3.16 -3.80
N VAL A 5 -1.05 4.20 -3.98
CA VAL A 5 0.04 4.57 -3.09
C VAL A 5 -0.39 5.76 -2.23
N VAL A 6 -0.19 5.64 -0.93
CA VAL A 6 -0.31 6.74 0.04
C VAL A 6 1.10 7.18 0.41
N VAL A 7 1.32 8.48 0.53
CA VAL A 7 2.57 9.05 1.05
C VAL A 7 2.18 9.93 2.23
N ASP A 8 2.86 9.74 3.35
CA ASP A 8 2.68 10.51 4.59
C ASP A 8 4.07 10.73 5.22
N GLY A 9 4.52 11.99 5.24
CA GLY A 9 5.92 12.31 5.53
C GLY A 9 6.86 11.65 4.51
N ASP A 10 7.89 10.98 5.03
CA ASP A 10 8.88 10.25 4.23
C ASP A 10 8.49 8.79 3.95
N ASP A 11 7.37 8.32 4.52
CA ASP A 11 6.90 6.96 4.33
C ASP A 11 5.95 6.85 3.14
N ALA A 12 6.11 5.78 2.35
CA ALA A 12 5.15 5.37 1.33
C ALA A 12 4.45 4.06 1.72
N PHE A 13 3.13 4.01 1.58
CA PHE A 13 2.30 2.88 1.96
C PHE A 13 1.43 2.36 0.81
N VAL A 14 1.21 1.04 0.80
CA VAL A 14 0.25 0.36 -0.07
C VAL A 14 -0.54 -0.68 0.71
N ARG A 15 -1.73 -1.02 0.19
CA ARG A 15 -2.62 -2.05 0.75
C ARG A 15 -3.35 -2.75 -0.37
N THR A 16 -3.66 -4.03 -0.17
CA THR A 16 -4.47 -4.80 -1.12
C THR A 16 -5.90 -4.96 -0.61
N TYR A 17 -6.88 -4.58 -1.43
CA TYR A 17 -8.29 -4.85 -1.11
C TYR A 17 -8.62 -6.35 -1.16
N ARG A 18 -7.79 -7.17 -1.83
CA ARG A 18 -7.99 -8.63 -1.94
C ARG A 18 -7.44 -9.40 -0.74
N GLY A 19 -6.90 -8.72 0.27
CA GLY A 19 -6.30 -9.37 1.42
C GLY A 19 -5.07 -10.24 1.05
N LYS A 20 -4.73 -11.17 1.94
CA LYS A 20 -3.48 -11.97 1.86
C LYS A 20 -3.39 -12.89 0.63
N THR A 21 -4.51 -13.18 -0.05
CA THR A 21 -4.53 -14.03 -1.25
C THR A 21 -4.06 -13.31 -2.52
N SER A 22 -3.98 -11.97 -2.46
CA SER A 22 -3.51 -11.13 -3.55
C SER A 22 -2.14 -11.57 -4.07
N ARG A 23 -2.07 -11.86 -5.38
CA ARG A 23 -0.84 -12.33 -6.04
C ARG A 23 0.29 -11.32 -5.92
N TRP A 24 0.05 -10.07 -6.33
CA TRP A 24 1.08 -9.02 -6.29
C TRP A 24 1.58 -8.74 -4.88
N TYR A 25 0.70 -8.82 -3.87
CA TYR A 25 1.09 -8.62 -2.47
C TYR A 25 2.04 -9.71 -2.01
N ARG A 26 1.75 -10.98 -2.33
CA ARG A 26 2.62 -12.12 -2.01
C ARG A 26 3.96 -12.04 -2.75
N GLU A 27 3.92 -11.70 -4.04
CA GLU A 27 5.15 -11.54 -4.85
C GLU A 27 6.02 -10.41 -4.32
N LEU A 28 5.43 -9.26 -3.98
CA LEU A 28 6.15 -8.10 -3.45
C LEU A 28 6.74 -8.36 -2.05
N LEU A 29 6.10 -9.21 -1.24
CA LEU A 29 6.67 -9.65 0.04
C LEU A 29 7.78 -10.69 -0.13
N ALA A 30 7.74 -11.50 -1.18
CA ALA A 30 8.69 -12.58 -1.41
C ALA A 30 10.00 -12.12 -2.06
N GLY A 31 10.06 -10.90 -2.59
CA GLY A 31 11.22 -10.45 -3.37
C GLY A 31 11.24 -8.95 -3.68
N PRO A 32 12.21 -8.50 -4.48
CA PRO A 32 12.36 -7.09 -4.83
C PRO A 32 11.18 -6.60 -5.68
N GLY A 33 10.76 -5.36 -5.42
CA GLY A 33 9.72 -4.67 -6.16
C GLY A 33 10.23 -3.42 -6.86
N ALA A 34 9.36 -2.80 -7.66
CA ALA A 34 9.59 -1.46 -8.15
C ALA A 34 8.26 -0.71 -8.31
N LEU A 35 8.26 0.57 -7.96
CA LEU A 35 7.23 1.50 -8.39
C LEU A 35 7.60 2.04 -9.77
N VAL A 36 6.60 2.15 -10.65
CA VAL A 36 6.76 2.85 -11.93
C VAL A 36 5.95 4.13 -11.85
N LEU A 37 6.64 5.26 -11.81
CA LEU A 37 6.08 6.59 -11.64
C LEU A 37 6.45 7.42 -12.87
N ASN A 38 5.46 7.81 -13.69
CA ASN A 38 5.68 8.57 -14.93
C ASN A 38 6.79 7.97 -15.83
N GLY A 39 6.81 6.64 -15.96
CA GLY A 39 7.81 5.91 -16.75
C GLY A 39 9.15 5.67 -16.02
N LYS A 40 9.42 6.32 -14.89
CA LYS A 40 10.61 6.07 -14.07
C LYS A 40 10.41 4.88 -13.16
N ARG A 41 11.33 3.92 -13.20
CA ARG A 41 11.37 2.77 -12.30
C ARG A 41 12.13 3.12 -11.02
N VAL A 42 11.48 2.97 -9.88
CA VAL A 42 12.06 3.19 -8.54
C VAL A 42 12.08 1.85 -7.82
N PRO A 43 13.26 1.25 -7.57
CA PRO A 43 13.40 0.02 -6.81
C PRO A 43 12.88 0.19 -5.38
N VAL A 44 12.08 -0.76 -4.90
CA VAL A 44 11.55 -0.76 -3.54
C VAL A 44 11.54 -2.16 -2.93
N ARG A 45 11.57 -2.23 -1.61
CA ARG A 45 11.23 -3.42 -0.82
C ARG A 45 9.98 -3.16 -0.02
N ALA A 46 9.15 -4.18 0.15
CA ALA A 46 7.99 -4.09 1.01
C ALA A 46 8.30 -4.58 2.42
N VAL A 47 7.95 -3.77 3.40
CA VAL A 47 8.02 -4.09 4.82
C VAL A 47 6.60 -4.14 5.38
N PRO A 48 6.18 -5.24 6.04
CA PRO A 48 4.88 -5.29 6.72
C PRO A 48 4.75 -4.15 7.74
N ALA A 49 3.75 -3.28 7.57
CA ALA A 49 3.48 -2.17 8.47
C ALA A 49 2.33 -2.56 9.40
N THR A 50 2.64 -3.36 10.42
CA THR A 50 1.66 -3.95 11.34
C THR A 50 1.33 -3.05 12.54
N ASP A 51 2.09 -1.97 12.75
CA ASP A 51 1.85 -1.05 13.84
C ASP A 51 0.55 -0.24 13.63
N PRO A 52 -0.22 0.03 14.70
CA PRO A 52 -1.48 0.78 14.59
C PRO A 52 -1.32 2.17 13.97
N GLY A 53 -0.18 2.82 14.19
CA GLY A 53 0.12 4.15 13.67
C GLY A 53 0.16 4.16 12.14
N SER A 54 0.97 3.29 11.54
CA SER A 54 1.10 3.17 10.09
C SER A 54 -0.21 2.74 9.42
N ILE A 55 -0.96 1.83 10.05
CA ILE A 55 -2.29 1.42 9.57
C ILE A 55 -3.26 2.60 9.54
N LYS A 56 -3.25 3.43 10.59
CA LYS A 56 -4.06 4.64 10.68
C LYS A 56 -3.64 5.67 9.63
N ARG A 57 -2.35 6.04 9.56
CA ARG A 57 -1.80 6.98 8.56
C ARG A 57 -2.17 6.57 7.14
N THR A 58 -2.00 5.28 6.82
CA THR A 58 -2.38 4.73 5.50
C THR A 58 -3.88 4.89 5.23
N SER A 59 -4.73 4.58 6.21
CA SER A 59 -6.18 4.67 6.06
C SER A 59 -6.66 6.12 5.88
N ASP A 60 -6.08 7.05 6.65
CA ASP A 60 -6.36 8.49 6.54
C ASP A 60 -5.87 9.04 5.21
N GLY A 61 -4.69 8.61 4.75
CA GLY A 61 -4.18 8.94 3.42
C GLY A 61 -5.09 8.42 2.30
N TYR A 62 -5.64 7.21 2.42
CA TYR A 62 -6.64 6.72 1.46
C TYR A 62 -7.91 7.58 1.46
N ARG A 63 -8.44 7.95 2.63
CA ARG A 63 -9.60 8.85 2.74
C ARG A 63 -9.33 10.22 2.12
N LYS A 64 -8.13 10.77 2.31
CA LYS A 64 -7.75 12.08 1.76
C LYS A 64 -7.57 12.03 0.25
N LYS A 65 -6.78 11.08 -0.24
CA LYS A 65 -6.32 11.01 -1.65
C LYS A 65 -7.38 10.43 -2.59
N TYR A 66 -8.18 9.48 -2.12
CA TYR A 66 -9.13 8.72 -2.97
C TYR A 66 -10.59 8.88 -2.53
N ARG A 67 -10.93 9.97 -1.83
CA ARG A 67 -12.27 10.25 -1.28
C ARG A 67 -13.43 10.05 -2.26
N LYS A 68 -13.22 10.38 -3.54
CA LYS A 68 -14.26 10.33 -4.58
C LYS A 68 -14.42 8.95 -5.23
N SER A 69 -13.59 7.97 -4.87
CA SER A 69 -13.65 6.63 -5.45
C SER A 69 -14.64 5.74 -4.73
N GLY A 70 -15.56 5.11 -5.46
CA GLY A 70 -16.48 4.10 -4.91
C GLY A 70 -15.79 2.83 -4.40
N SER A 71 -14.50 2.63 -4.68
CA SER A 71 -13.72 1.49 -4.17
C SER A 71 -13.00 1.78 -2.86
N LEU A 72 -13.11 2.99 -2.31
CA LEU A 72 -12.40 3.40 -1.10
C LEU A 72 -12.70 2.47 0.08
N ASP A 73 -13.96 2.11 0.29
CA ASP A 73 -14.35 1.26 1.42
C ASP A 73 -13.66 -0.10 1.42
N ALA A 74 -13.37 -0.65 0.22
CA ALA A 74 -12.65 -1.92 0.09
C ALA A 74 -11.22 -1.84 0.64
N MET A 75 -10.59 -0.67 0.62
CA MET A 75 -9.25 -0.43 1.21
C MET A 75 -9.28 -0.19 2.72
N LEU A 76 -10.46 0.06 3.30
CA LEU A 76 -10.63 0.44 4.70
C LEU A 76 -11.24 -0.68 5.56
N ARG A 77 -11.62 -1.81 4.95
CA ARG A 77 -12.17 -2.96 5.68
C ARG A 77 -11.16 -3.50 6.70
N ARG A 78 -11.63 -3.88 7.88
CA ARG A 78 -10.79 -4.46 8.95
C ARG A 78 -9.97 -5.66 8.48
N SER A 79 -10.53 -6.48 7.58
CA SER A 79 -9.86 -7.67 7.04
C SER A 79 -8.64 -7.38 6.16
N VAL A 80 -8.54 -6.18 5.59
CA VAL A 80 -7.41 -5.80 4.71
C VAL A 80 -6.37 -4.93 5.39
N LEU A 81 -6.69 -4.34 6.55
CA LEU A 81 -5.72 -3.52 7.31
C LEU A 81 -4.39 -4.24 7.58
N PRO A 82 -4.37 -5.55 7.92
CA PRO A 82 -3.12 -6.28 8.13
C PRO A 82 -2.27 -6.49 6.86
N THR A 83 -2.77 -6.10 5.68
CA THR A 83 -2.02 -6.15 4.42
C THR A 83 -1.38 -4.81 4.04
N THR A 84 -1.26 -3.91 5.02
CA THR A 84 -0.54 -2.65 4.84
C THR A 84 0.96 -2.94 4.73
N LEU A 85 1.57 -2.44 3.67
CA LEU A 85 3.00 -2.50 3.44
C LEU A 85 3.55 -1.08 3.41
N ARG A 86 4.66 -0.86 4.12
CA ARG A 86 5.54 0.27 3.86
C ARG A 86 6.48 -0.09 2.71
N LEU A 87 6.71 0.85 1.82
CA LEU A 87 7.65 0.73 0.73
C LEU A 87 8.90 1.52 1.08
N GLU A 88 10.03 0.84 1.10
CA GLU A 88 11.34 1.41 1.37
C GLU A 88 12.20 1.35 0.11
N PRO A 89 13.08 2.35 -0.15
CA PRO A 89 14.06 2.25 -1.23
C PRO A 89 14.91 0.98 -1.09
N ALA A 90 15.13 0.29 -2.22
CA ALA A 90 15.89 -0.98 -2.26
C ALA A 90 17.39 -0.79 -2.48
#